data_AF-A0A523ATQ4-F1
#
_entry.id   AF-A0A523ATQ4-F1
#
_cell.length_a   1.000
_cell.length_b   1.000
_cell.length_c   1.000
_cell.angle_alpha   90.00
_cell.angle_beta   90.00
_cell.angle_gamma   90.00
#
_symmetry.space_group_name_H-M   'P 1'
#
loop_
_entity.id
_entity.type
_entity.pdbx_description
1 polymer ?
#
loop_
_entity_poly.entity_id
_entity_poly.type
_entity_poly.pdbx_seq_one_letter_code
_entity_poly.pdbx_strand_id
1 'polypeptide(L)'
;FRLQEGDQVIFSASVIPNPINQNNRSILETKLMVYGVKIHRDVHVSGHAARVDTAEFVRALSPKHLLPCHGTPEKLEAMMKLGRELGYGEDRLHFLENGRPLRLAG
;
A
#
# COMPACT_ATOMS: atom_id res chain seq x y z
N PHE A 1 8.48 30.70 10.44
CA PHE A 1 7.56 30.53 11.58
C PHE A 1 8.32 29.89 12.74
N ARG A 2 7.81 29.97 13.98
CA ARG A 2 8.35 29.25 15.14
C ARG A 2 7.20 28.51 15.81
N LEU A 3 7.44 27.27 16.22
CA LEU A 3 6.46 26.50 16.98
C LEU A 3 6.38 27.02 18.40
N GLN A 4 5.18 27.04 18.95
CA GLN A 4 4.89 27.43 20.33
C GLN A 4 4.22 26.26 21.06
N GLU A 5 4.32 26.29 22.38
CA GLU A 5 3.60 25.35 23.24
C GLU A 5 2.09 25.44 22.97
N GLY A 6 1.45 24.29 22.83
CA GLY A 6 0.02 24.22 22.49
C GLY A 6 -0.30 24.24 20.99
N ASP A 7 0.66 24.49 20.11
CA ASP A 7 0.45 24.36 18.65
C ASP A 7 -0.02 22.95 18.29
N GLN A 8 -0.85 22.85 17.25
CA GLN A 8 -1.38 21.58 16.77
C GLN A 8 -0.63 21.16 15.50
N VAL A 9 -0.02 19.98 15.52
CA VAL A 9 0.63 19.40 14.34
C VAL A 9 -0.18 18.18 13.89
N ILE A 10 -0.70 18.24 12.67
CA ILE A 10 -1.50 17.16 12.08
C ILE A 10 -0.68 16.49 10.99
N PHE A 11 -0.36 15.22 11.19
CA PHE A 11 0.20 14.40 10.12
C PHE A 11 -0.93 13.77 9.32
N SER A 12 -1.36 14.47 8.27
CA SER A 12 -2.36 13.99 7.29
C SER A 12 -1.77 12.96 6.31
N ALA A 13 -0.88 12.09 6.78
CA ALA A 13 -0.18 11.08 6.00
C ALA A 13 0.28 9.92 6.90
N SER A 14 0.26 8.70 6.34
CA SER A 14 0.86 7.52 6.98
C SER A 14 2.38 7.51 6.83
N VAL A 15 3.08 6.87 7.77
CA VAL A 15 4.52 6.65 7.66
C VAL A 15 4.77 5.51 6.68
N ILE A 16 5.58 5.75 5.65
CA ILE A 16 6.00 4.70 4.72
C ILE A 16 6.77 3.61 5.50
N PRO A 17 6.41 2.32 5.37
CA PRO A 17 6.94 1.24 6.19
C PRO A 17 8.36 0.83 5.76
N ASN A 18 9.31 1.75 5.95
CA ASN A 18 10.73 1.54 5.76
C ASN A 18 11.45 2.02 7.03
N PRO A 19 12.47 1.30 7.54
CA PRO A 19 13.16 1.66 8.79
C PRO A 19 13.68 3.10 8.84
N ILE A 20 14.20 3.62 7.73
CA ILE A 20 14.72 5.00 7.64
C ILE A 20 13.59 6.00 7.86
N ASN A 21 12.44 5.77 7.21
CA ASN A 21 11.28 6.66 7.33
C ASN A 21 10.67 6.62 8.73
N GLN A 22 10.59 5.45 9.34
CA GLN A 22 10.11 5.27 10.71
C GLN A 22 11.03 5.97 11.71
N ASN A 23 12.35 5.81 11.56
CA ASN A 23 13.33 6.48 12.41
C ASN A 23 13.27 8.01 12.26
N ASN A 24 13.24 8.50 11.02
CA ASN A 24 13.12 9.93 10.74
C ASN A 24 11.83 10.52 11.33
N ARG A 25 10.71 9.81 11.21
CA ARG A 25 9.45 10.21 11.84
C ARG A 25 9.57 10.27 13.37
N SER A 26 10.17 9.27 13.99
CA SER A 26 10.37 9.23 15.45
C SER A 26 11.22 10.40 15.95
N ILE A 27 12.32 10.70 15.25
CA ILE A 27 13.19 11.85 15.58
C ILE A 27 12.42 13.17 15.44
N LEU A 28 11.66 13.33 14.36
CA LEU A 28 10.84 14.53 14.12
C LEU A 28 9.80 14.71 15.23
N GLU A 29 9.01 13.67 15.52
CA GLU A 29 7.98 13.74 16.57
C GLU A 29 8.59 14.00 17.94
N THR A 30 9.74 13.40 18.26
CA THR A 30 10.47 13.68 19.51
C THR A 30 10.82 15.16 19.63
N LYS A 31 11.38 15.76 18.57
CA LYS A 31 11.70 17.20 18.55
C LYS A 31 10.46 18.06 18.70
N LEU A 32 9.36 17.71 18.02
CA LEU A 32 8.08 18.42 18.13
C LEU A 32 7.52 18.39 19.55
N MET A 33 7.56 17.22 20.20
CA MET A 33 7.11 17.08 21.60
C MET A 33 7.92 17.93 22.58
N VAL A 34 9.23 18.12 22.34
CA VAL A 34 10.06 19.05 23.14
C VAL A 34 9.57 20.50 23.05
N TYR A 35 8.95 20.91 21.93
CA TYR A 35 8.32 22.24 21.79
C TYR A 35 6.93 22.34 22.44
N GLY A 36 6.43 21.29 23.11
CA GLY A 36 5.12 21.29 23.76
C GLY A 36 3.93 21.29 22.79
N VAL A 37 4.13 20.88 21.54
CA VAL A 37 3.05 20.81 20.54
C VAL A 37 2.23 19.53 20.72
N LYS A 38 0.96 19.57 20.32
CA LYS A 38 0.07 18.40 20.29
C LYS A 38 0.07 17.76 18.91
N ILE A 39 0.44 16.49 18.85
CA ILE A 39 0.55 15.73 17.60
C ILE A 39 -0.71 14.90 17.36
N HIS A 40 -1.29 15.03 16.17
CA HIS A 40 -2.39 14.19 15.66
C HIS A 40 -1.86 13.26 14.56
N ARG A 41 -2.20 11.98 14.67
CA ARG A 41 -1.78 10.90 13.76
C ARG A 41 -3.00 10.28 13.11
N ASP A 42 -2.75 9.44 12.11
CA ASP A 42 -3.76 8.58 11.48
C ASP A 42 -4.93 9.36 10.86
N VAL A 43 -4.69 10.61 10.47
CA VAL A 43 -5.63 11.46 9.72
C VAL A 43 -5.40 11.26 8.22
N HIS A 44 -5.37 10.01 7.77
CA HIS A 44 -5.13 9.64 6.39
C HIS A 44 -5.77 8.30 6.06
N VAL A 45 -6.23 8.14 4.83
CA VAL A 45 -6.73 6.87 4.28
C VAL A 45 -5.83 6.45 3.13
N SER A 46 -5.73 5.13 2.91
CA SER A 46 -4.98 4.58 1.77
C SER A 46 -5.51 5.14 0.44
N GLY A 47 -4.59 5.53 -0.45
CA GLY A 47 -4.91 5.82 -1.85
C GLY A 47 -4.98 4.58 -2.75
N HIS A 48 -4.69 3.39 -2.23
CA HIS A 48 -4.75 2.13 -2.96
C HIS A 48 -6.05 1.36 -2.66
N ALA A 49 -6.58 0.72 -3.70
CA ALA A 49 -7.72 -0.20 -3.62
C ALA A 49 -7.48 -1.30 -2.58
N ALA A 50 -8.50 -1.55 -1.75
CA ALA A 50 -8.49 -2.68 -0.84
C ALA A 50 -8.94 -3.96 -1.56
N ARG A 51 -8.99 -5.07 -0.82
CA ARG A 51 -9.37 -6.38 -1.37
C ARG A 51 -10.72 -6.37 -2.08
N VAL A 52 -11.74 -5.73 -1.48
CA VAL A 52 -13.10 -5.68 -2.02
C VAL A 52 -13.14 -4.88 -3.32
N ASP A 53 -12.56 -3.68 -3.32
CA ASP A 53 -12.49 -2.82 -4.51
C ASP A 53 -11.73 -3.51 -5.65
N THR A 54 -10.64 -4.22 -5.31
CA THR A 54 -9.86 -4.99 -6.29
C THR A 54 -10.68 -6.15 -6.87
N ALA A 55 -11.44 -6.86 -6.04
CA ALA A 55 -12.30 -7.95 -6.48
C ALA A 55 -13.44 -7.45 -7.39
N GLU A 56 -14.05 -6.32 -7.05
CA GLU A 56 -15.05 -5.66 -7.87
C GLU A 56 -14.48 -5.25 -9.23
N PHE A 57 -13.30 -4.63 -9.23
CA PHE A 57 -12.59 -4.25 -10.46
C PHE A 57 -12.30 -5.46 -11.36
N VAL A 58 -11.80 -6.56 -10.79
CA VAL A 58 -11.54 -7.80 -11.54
C VAL A 58 -12.83 -8.37 -12.13
N ARG A 59 -13.93 -8.40 -11.36
CA ARG A 59 -15.24 -8.89 -11.85
C ARG A 59 -15.77 -8.01 -12.99
N ALA A 60 -15.71 -6.69 -12.82
CA ALA A 60 -16.19 -5.73 -13.81
C ALA A 60 -15.45 -5.88 -15.16
N LEU A 61 -14.15 -6.13 -15.13
CA LEU A 61 -13.35 -6.30 -16.34
C LEU A 61 -13.36 -7.73 -16.91
N SER A 62 -13.58 -8.74 -16.06
CA SER A 62 -13.50 -10.16 -16.42
C SER A 62 -12.29 -10.51 -17.30
N PRO A 63 -11.04 -10.13 -16.92
CA PRO A 63 -9.89 -10.28 -17.80
C PRO A 63 -9.58 -11.76 -18.11
N LYS A 64 -8.95 -12.02 -19.27
CA LYS A 64 -8.49 -13.37 -19.63
C LYS A 64 -7.34 -13.84 -18.74
N HIS A 65 -6.43 -12.96 -18.35
CA HIS A 65 -5.30 -13.27 -17.47
C HIS A 65 -5.18 -12.23 -16.36
N LEU A 66 -4.74 -12.63 -15.18
CA LEU A 66 -4.39 -11.73 -14.07
C LEU A 66 -2.89 -11.83 -13.78
N LEU A 67 -2.27 -10.66 -13.65
CA LEU A 67 -0.86 -10.49 -13.38
C LEU A 67 -0.72 -9.49 -12.22
N PRO A 68 -0.56 -9.95 -10.98
CA PRO A 68 -0.33 -9.06 -9.86
C PRO A 68 0.98 -8.29 -10.01
N CYS A 69 0.92 -6.97 -9.83
CA CYS A 69 2.06 -6.07 -9.94
C CYS A 69 2.05 -5.06 -8.78
N HIS A 70 3.13 -4.27 -8.65
CA HIS A 70 3.22 -3.14 -7.72
C HIS A 70 2.97 -3.52 -6.24
N GLY A 71 3.69 -4.53 -5.76
CA GLY A 71 3.61 -5.00 -4.38
C GLY A 71 4.85 -5.79 -3.98
N THR A 72 4.98 -6.02 -2.67
CA THR A 72 5.92 -7.02 -2.15
C THR A 72 5.42 -8.42 -2.50
N PRO A 73 6.28 -9.46 -2.46
CA PRO A 73 5.85 -10.83 -2.74
C PRO A 73 4.59 -11.26 -1.96
N GLU A 74 4.45 -10.82 -0.71
CA GLU A 74 3.29 -11.13 0.14
C GLU A 74 2.01 -10.47 -0.40
N LYS A 75 2.08 -9.23 -0.89
CA LYS A 75 0.95 -8.54 -1.51
C LYS A 75 0.57 -9.19 -2.84
N LEU A 76 1.58 -9.59 -3.63
CA LEU A 76 1.34 -10.28 -4.90
C LEU A 76 0.69 -11.64 -4.66
N GLU A 77 1.13 -12.40 -3.66
CA GLU A 77 0.50 -13.67 -3.29
C GLU A 77 -0.92 -13.48 -2.77
N ALA A 78 -1.20 -12.42 -2.00
CA ALA A 78 -2.55 -12.08 -1.58
C ALA A 78 -3.50 -11.80 -2.77
N MET A 79 -2.97 -11.20 -3.84
CA MET A 79 -3.70 -10.99 -5.09
C MET A 79 -3.85 -12.29 -5.89
N MET A 80 -2.85 -13.17 -5.92
CA MET A 80 -2.98 -14.52 -6.50
C MET A 80 -4.09 -15.31 -5.82
N LYS A 81 -4.11 -15.30 -4.48
CA LYS A 81 -5.18 -15.92 -3.69
C LYS A 81 -6.55 -15.32 -4.03
N LEU A 82 -6.65 -14.00 -4.16
CA LEU A 82 -7.91 -13.37 -4.59
C LEU A 82 -8.32 -13.83 -5.99
N GLY A 83 -7.39 -13.91 -6.94
CA GLY A 83 -7.65 -14.41 -8.29
C GLY A 83 -8.22 -15.84 -8.29
N ARG A 84 -7.64 -16.74 -7.47
CA ARG A 84 -8.15 -18.12 -7.28
C ARG A 84 -9.57 -18.12 -6.73
N GLU A 85 -9.86 -17.30 -5.72
CA GLU A 85 -11.20 -17.15 -5.14
C GLU A 85 -12.23 -16.60 -6.15
N LEU A 86 -11.77 -15.84 -7.14
CA LEU A 86 -12.59 -15.33 -8.24
C LEU A 86 -12.70 -16.30 -9.42
N GLY A 87 -12.15 -17.51 -9.31
CA GLY A 87 -12.31 -18.58 -10.30
C GLY A 87 -11.26 -18.61 -11.41
N TYR A 88 -10.14 -17.89 -11.25
CA TYR A 88 -9.03 -17.97 -12.20
C TYR A 88 -8.18 -19.22 -11.93
N GLY A 89 -7.94 -20.01 -12.98
CA GLY A 89 -7.02 -21.15 -12.95
C GLY A 89 -5.55 -20.74 -13.01
N GLU A 90 -4.66 -21.67 -12.71
CA GLU A 90 -3.20 -21.46 -12.69
C GLU A 90 -2.62 -21.09 -14.08
N ASP A 91 -3.31 -21.43 -15.17
CA ASP A 91 -2.97 -21.04 -16.54
C ASP A 91 -3.31 -19.56 -16.85
N ARG A 92 -4.14 -18.95 -16.01
CA ARG A 92 -4.62 -17.57 -16.15
C ARG A 92 -4.10 -16.63 -15.06
N LEU A 93 -3.46 -17.16 -14.01
CA LEU A 93 -2.84 -16.40 -12.93
C LEU A 93 -1.32 -16.44 -13.06
N HIS A 94 -0.68 -15.27 -13.20
CA HIS A 94 0.76 -15.21 -13.43
C HIS A 94 1.46 -14.47 -12.31
N PHE A 95 2.25 -15.20 -11.52
CA PHE A 95 3.21 -14.60 -10.59
C PHE A 95 4.54 -14.38 -11.32
N LEU A 96 4.95 -13.12 -11.47
CA LEU A 96 6.15 -12.74 -12.20
C LEU A 96 7.18 -12.10 -11.29
N GLU A 97 8.44 -12.29 -11.66
CA GLU A 97 9.59 -11.61 -11.07
C GLU A 97 10.11 -10.56 -12.03
N ASN A 98 10.78 -9.53 -11.48
CA ASN A 98 11.37 -8.47 -12.28
C ASN A 98 12.33 -9.02 -13.34
N GLY A 99 12.14 -8.60 -14.59
CA GLY A 99 12.97 -9.03 -15.72
C GLY A 99 12.55 -10.36 -16.36
N ARG A 100 11.56 -11.07 -15.82
CA ARG A 100 11.04 -12.29 -16.43
C ARG A 100 9.98 -11.98 -17.51
N PRO A 101 10.21 -12.32 -18.79
CA PRO A 101 9.21 -12.11 -19.82
C PRO A 101 8.07 -13.12 -19.70
N LEU A 102 6.84 -12.67 -19.98
CA LEU A 102 5.67 -13.52 -20.17
C LEU A 102 5.17 -13.38 -21.61
N ARG A 103 4.91 -14.50 -22.26
CA ARG A 103 4.28 -14.53 -23.58
C ARG A 103 2.84 -15.02 -23.41
N LEU A 104 1.89 -14.19 -23.81
CA LEU A 104 0.48 -14.55 -23.90
C LEU A 104 0.16 -14.91 -25.36
N ALA A 105 -0.46 -16.07 -25.57
CA ALA A 105 -1.01 -16.43 -26.88
C ALA A 105 -2.49 -16.05 -26.92
N GLY A 106 -2.95 -15.54 -28.07
CA GLY A 106 -4.32 -15.04 -28.28
C GLY A 106 -5.33 -16.15 -28.51
#